data_AF-A0A8K0GCI8-F1
#
_entry.id   AF-A0A8K0GCI8-F1
#
_cell.length_a   1.000
_cell.length_b   1.000
_cell.length_c   1.000
_cell.angle_alpha   90.00
_cell.angle_beta   90.00
_cell.angle_gamma   90.00
#
_symmetry.space_group_name_H-M   'P 1'
#
loop_
_entity.id
_entity.type
_entity.pdbx_description
1 polymer ?
#
loop_
_entity_poly.entity_id
_entity_poly.type
_entity_poly.pdbx_seq_one_letter_code
_entity_poly.pdbx_strand_id
1 'polypeptide(L)'
;MEEDDNELDPRIQIELEKLNTATDEINKLEIELDEANTTFRMILNESTRRLKVLSKKLGGCIERARPYYEAVEIAKKAQQECQRAAVIFQRANEIHAAAKETVALAEQRFMSNKHEWQFDNAWQEMLNHATIKVMEAENQKAESGREHQKRATLFNAAEQKVCMFTFS
;
A
#
# COMPACT_ATOMS: atom_id res chain seq x y z
N MET A 1 63.21 -36.26 4.35
CA MET A 1 61.98 -36.16 3.53
C MET A 1 60.84 -36.04 4.52
N GLU A 2 60.56 -34.81 4.94
CA GLU A 2 59.35 -34.46 5.69
C GLU A 2 58.61 -33.46 4.81
N GLU A 3 57.97 -34.00 3.78
CA GLU A 3 57.02 -33.27 2.94
C GLU A 3 55.76 -34.15 2.90
N ASP A 4 54.93 -34.09 3.95
CA ASP A 4 53.53 -34.55 3.83
C ASP A 4 52.56 -34.04 4.93
N ASP A 5 52.99 -33.16 5.86
CA ASP A 5 52.12 -32.68 6.95
C ASP A 5 51.53 -31.27 6.73
N ASN A 6 51.67 -30.71 5.52
CA ASN A 6 51.26 -29.32 5.23
C ASN A 6 50.13 -29.18 4.18
N GLU A 7 49.51 -30.27 3.73
CA GLU A 7 48.38 -30.18 2.81
C GLU A 7 47.07 -30.14 3.61
N LEU A 8 46.56 -28.93 3.88
CA LEU A 8 45.23 -28.73 4.46
C LEU A 8 44.18 -29.44 3.58
N ASP A 9 43.26 -30.18 4.21
CA ASP A 9 42.12 -30.81 3.50
C ASP A 9 41.45 -29.74 2.61
N PRO A 10 41.29 -30.00 1.30
CA PRO A 10 40.71 -29.04 0.36
C PRO A 10 39.38 -28.45 0.80
N ARG A 11 38.57 -29.19 1.58
CA ARG A 11 37.31 -28.71 2.16
C ARG A 11 37.54 -27.66 3.24
N ILE A 12 38.54 -27.86 4.10
CA ILE A 12 38.91 -26.89 5.14
C ILE A 12 39.45 -25.61 4.48
N GLN A 13 40.24 -25.74 3.42
CA GLN A 13 40.74 -24.60 2.66
C GLN A 13 39.60 -23.76 2.06
N ILE A 14 38.61 -24.39 1.43
CA ILE A 14 37.44 -23.69 0.87
C ILE A 14 36.65 -22.93 1.95
N GLU A 15 36.43 -23.54 3.11
CA GLU A 15 35.70 -22.86 4.20
C GLU A 15 36.50 -21.71 4.82
N LEU A 16 37.83 -21.81 4.90
CA LEU A 16 38.70 -20.71 5.32
C LEU A 16 38.68 -19.56 4.31
N GLU A 17 38.68 -19.84 3.01
CA GLU A 17 38.54 -18.82 1.97
C GLU A 17 37.20 -18.09 2.06
N LYS A 18 36.11 -18.82 2.31
CA LYS A 18 34.79 -18.22 2.56
C LYS A 18 34.78 -17.36 3.82
N LEU A 19 35.40 -17.83 4.91
CA LEU A 19 35.49 -17.08 6.16
C LEU A 19 36.27 -15.77 5.98
N ASN A 20 37.40 -15.83 5.28
CA ASN A 20 38.20 -14.64 4.97
C ASN A 20 37.40 -13.66 4.10
N THR A 21 36.72 -14.16 3.06
CA THR A 21 35.86 -13.33 2.19
C THR A 21 34.74 -12.66 2.99
N ALA A 22 34.05 -13.43 3.85
CA ALA A 22 33.00 -12.87 4.71
C ALA A 22 33.55 -11.85 5.71
N THR A 23 34.76 -12.05 6.23
CA THR A 23 35.42 -11.10 7.13
C THR A 23 35.74 -9.79 6.41
N ASP A 24 36.26 -9.87 5.18
CA ASP A 24 36.51 -8.69 4.35
C ASP A 24 35.22 -7.94 4.01
N GLU A 25 34.13 -8.67 3.71
CA GLU A 25 32.80 -8.09 3.50
C GLU A 25 32.27 -7.39 4.75
N ILE A 26 32.41 -7.99 5.93
CA ILE A 26 32.01 -7.38 7.21
C ILE A 26 32.79 -6.09 7.42
N ASN A 27 34.12 -6.12 7.32
CA ASN A 27 34.97 -4.95 7.52
C ASN A 27 34.60 -3.81 6.54
N LYS A 28 34.31 -4.16 5.28
CA LYS A 28 33.86 -3.19 4.28
C LYS A 28 32.51 -2.57 4.66
N LEU A 29 31.53 -3.38 5.05
CA LEU A 29 30.21 -2.90 5.45
C LEU A 29 30.27 -2.03 6.71
N GLU A 30 31.16 -2.35 7.66
CA GLU A 30 31.40 -1.52 8.84
C GLU A 30 31.92 -0.14 8.47
N ILE A 31 32.88 -0.05 7.54
CA ILE A 31 33.40 1.23 7.03
C ILE A 31 32.29 2.02 6.33
N GLU A 32 31.54 1.37 5.42
CA GLU A 32 30.44 2.02 4.71
C GLU A 32 29.35 2.53 5.67
N LEU A 33 29.05 1.77 6.72
CA LEU A 33 28.10 2.17 7.76
C LEU A 33 28.60 3.38 8.55
N ASP A 34 29.87 3.42 8.92
CA ASP A 34 30.48 4.53 9.65
C ASP A 34 30.54 5.80 8.80
N GLU A 35 30.86 5.68 7.52
CA GLU A 35 30.83 6.79 6.55
C GLU A 35 29.40 7.32 6.37
N ALA A 36 28.41 6.43 6.20
CA ALA A 36 27.01 6.79 6.08
C ALA A 36 26.48 7.48 7.35
N ASN A 37 26.82 6.95 8.52
CA ASN A 37 26.44 7.55 9.81
C ASN A 37 27.09 8.92 10.03
N THR A 38 28.36 9.07 9.66
CA THR A 38 29.07 10.35 9.75
C THR A 38 28.43 11.38 8.83
N THR A 39 28.13 10.99 7.59
CA THR A 39 27.44 11.83 6.60
C THR A 39 26.04 12.22 7.09
N PHE A 40 25.27 11.28 7.61
CA PHE A 40 23.95 11.53 8.17
C PHE A 40 24.01 12.55 9.32
N ARG A 41 24.93 12.37 10.27
CA ARG A 41 25.12 13.31 11.39
C ARG A 41 25.52 14.71 10.92
N MET A 42 26.40 14.80 9.93
CA MET A 42 26.80 16.08 9.33
C MET A 42 25.61 16.80 8.69
N ILE A 43 24.85 16.10 7.84
CA ILE A 43 23.66 16.65 7.16
C ILE A 43 22.60 17.06 8.17
N LEU A 44 22.35 16.24 9.20
CA LEU A 44 21.38 16.53 10.25
C LEU A 44 21.75 17.81 11.01
N ASN A 45 23.02 17.94 11.41
CA ASN A 45 23.52 19.10 12.12
C ASN A 45 23.44 20.36 11.26
N GLU A 46 23.86 20.27 10.00
CA GLU A 46 23.79 21.39 9.06
C GLU A 46 22.34 21.82 8.80
N SER A 47 21.45 20.88 8.51
CA SER A 47 20.03 21.13 8.25
C SER A 47 19.37 21.77 9.47
N THR A 48 19.65 21.24 10.68
CA THR A 48 19.15 21.79 11.94
C THR A 48 19.64 23.21 12.16
N ARG A 49 20.93 23.49 11.89
CA ARG A 49 21.49 24.84 12.00
C ARG A 49 20.81 25.81 11.03
N ARG A 50 20.64 25.41 9.76
CA ARG A 50 19.96 26.20 8.73
C ARG A 50 18.50 26.49 9.12
N LEU A 51 17.77 25.49 9.60
CA LEU A 51 16.40 25.65 10.09
C LEU A 51 16.31 26.61 11.27
N LYS A 52 17.22 26.53 12.25
CA LYS A 52 17.28 27.49 13.38
C LYS A 52 17.49 28.93 12.92
N VAL A 53 18.38 29.13 11.94
CA VAL A 53 18.62 30.48 11.37
C VAL A 53 17.38 31.01 10.66
N LEU A 54 16.72 30.18 9.84
CA LEU A 54 15.49 30.55 9.13
C LEU A 54 14.34 30.83 10.10
N SER A 55 14.16 29.98 11.11
CA SER A 55 13.14 30.16 12.15
C SER A 55 13.29 31.49 12.88
N LYS A 56 14.52 31.87 13.26
CA LYS A 56 14.79 33.18 13.86
C LYS A 56 14.47 34.36 12.93
N LYS A 57 14.76 34.23 11.63
CA LYS A 57 14.48 35.28 10.63
C LYS A 57 12.99 35.46 10.37
N LEU A 58 12.24 34.36 10.28
CA LEU A 58 10.82 34.35 9.96
C LEU A 58 9.96 34.66 11.20
N GLY A 59 10.41 34.30 12.40
CA GLY A 59 9.72 34.63 13.65
C GLY A 59 8.26 34.13 13.66
N GLY A 60 7.33 34.99 14.06
CA GLY A 60 5.92 34.64 14.26
C GLY A 60 5.11 34.37 12.98
N CYS A 61 5.65 34.59 11.76
CA CYS A 61 4.90 34.22 10.55
C CYS A 61 4.79 32.70 10.36
N ILE A 62 5.73 31.92 10.89
CA ILE A 62 5.67 30.46 10.89
C ILE A 62 4.46 29.99 11.71
N GLU A 63 4.29 30.50 12.93
CA GLU A 63 3.17 30.12 13.80
C GLU A 63 1.82 30.55 13.23
N ARG A 64 1.76 31.67 12.52
CA ARG A 64 0.53 32.12 11.84
C ARG A 64 0.18 31.26 10.62
N ALA A 65 1.18 30.77 9.88
CA ALA A 65 0.95 29.93 8.71
C ALA A 65 0.75 28.44 9.06
N ARG A 66 1.18 28.00 10.24
CA ARG A 66 1.11 26.60 10.69
C ARG A 66 -0.30 25.98 10.56
N PRO A 67 -1.39 26.63 11.01
CA PRO A 67 -2.73 26.05 10.90
C PRO A 67 -3.18 25.77 9.46
N TYR A 68 -2.77 26.62 8.50
CA TYR A 68 -3.04 26.42 7.08
C TYR A 68 -2.34 25.16 6.56
N TYR A 69 -1.03 25.04 6.81
CA TYR A 69 -0.26 23.88 6.34
C TYR A 69 -0.71 22.57 7.00
N GLU A 70 -1.08 22.60 8.29
CA GLU A 70 -1.69 21.45 8.97
C GLU A 70 -3.03 21.05 8.34
N ALA A 71 -3.88 22.04 7.99
CA ALA A 71 -5.15 21.76 7.29
C ALA A 71 -4.91 21.16 5.90
N VAL A 72 -3.93 21.67 5.14
CA VAL A 72 -3.54 21.13 3.83
C VAL A 72 -3.05 19.69 3.95
N GLU A 73 -2.25 19.38 4.98
CA GLU A 73 -1.77 18.01 5.19
C GLU A 73 -2.90 17.04 5.53
N ILE A 74 -3.86 17.47 6.36
CA ILE A 74 -5.07 16.70 6.66
C ILE A 74 -5.91 16.47 5.41
N ALA A 75 -6.15 17.51 4.61
CA ALA A 75 -6.92 17.42 3.37
C ALA A 75 -6.27 16.48 2.36
N LYS A 76 -4.94 16.55 2.20
CA LYS A 76 -4.18 15.62 1.35
C LYS A 76 -4.30 14.17 1.80
N LYS A 77 -4.22 13.90 3.12
CA LYS A 77 -4.45 12.55 3.66
C LYS A 77 -5.89 12.09 3.40
N ALA A 78 -6.87 12.93 3.66
CA ALA A 78 -8.28 12.61 3.42
C ALA A 78 -8.58 12.34 1.93
N GLN A 79 -7.94 13.09 1.03
CA GLN A 79 -8.03 12.88 -0.42
C GLN A 79 -7.51 11.49 -0.82
N GLN A 80 -6.33 11.10 -0.33
CA GLN A 80 -5.73 9.80 -0.63
C GLN A 80 -6.59 8.65 -0.13
N GLU A 81 -7.13 8.75 1.10
CA GLU A 81 -8.06 7.77 1.64
C GLU A 81 -9.37 7.70 0.83
N CYS A 82 -9.90 8.84 0.41
CA CYS A 82 -11.09 8.91 -0.44
C CYS A 82 -10.86 8.25 -1.81
N GLN A 83 -9.72 8.54 -2.45
CA GLN A 83 -9.34 7.92 -3.72
C GLN A 83 -9.19 6.41 -3.58
N ARG A 84 -8.54 5.94 -2.51
CA ARG A 84 -8.41 4.50 -2.24
C ARG A 84 -9.78 3.84 -2.06
N ALA A 85 -10.67 4.46 -1.29
CA ALA A 85 -12.03 3.96 -1.10
C ALA A 85 -12.84 3.96 -2.40
N ALA A 86 -12.66 4.98 -3.25
CA ALA A 86 -13.30 5.06 -4.57
C ALA A 86 -12.88 3.91 -5.49
N VAL A 87 -11.59 3.59 -5.54
CA VAL A 87 -11.05 2.47 -6.32
C VAL A 87 -11.62 1.14 -5.84
N ILE A 88 -11.73 0.94 -4.52
CA ILE A 88 -12.33 -0.28 -3.94
C ILE A 88 -13.80 -0.38 -4.32
N PHE A 89 -14.56 0.73 -4.20
CA PHE A 89 -15.97 0.76 -4.59
C PHE A 89 -16.16 0.51 -6.09
N GLN A 90 -15.31 1.08 -6.95
CA GLN A 90 -15.34 0.82 -8.38
C GLN A 90 -15.12 -0.67 -8.67
N ARG A 91 -14.09 -1.28 -8.07
CA ARG A 91 -13.82 -2.71 -8.23
C ARG A 91 -14.98 -3.58 -7.73
N ALA A 92 -15.60 -3.22 -6.60
CA ALA A 92 -16.77 -3.94 -6.09
C ALA A 92 -17.98 -3.83 -7.05
N ASN A 93 -18.17 -2.67 -7.69
CA ASN A 93 -19.18 -2.51 -8.74
C ASN A 93 -18.92 -3.41 -9.95
N GLU A 94 -17.67 -3.49 -10.42
CA GLU A 94 -17.27 -4.33 -11.56
C GLU A 94 -17.49 -5.81 -11.26
N ILE A 95 -17.09 -6.28 -10.07
CA ILE A 95 -17.31 -7.66 -9.63
C ILE A 95 -18.80 -7.99 -9.57
N HIS A 96 -19.60 -7.07 -9.03
CA HIS A 96 -21.05 -7.25 -8.95
C HIS A 96 -21.72 -7.30 -10.32
N ALA A 97 -21.29 -6.44 -11.25
CA ALA A 97 -21.77 -6.45 -12.63
C ALA A 97 -21.44 -7.79 -13.32
N ALA A 98 -20.21 -8.28 -13.17
CA ALA A 98 -19.79 -9.58 -13.73
C ALA A 98 -20.55 -10.76 -13.10
N ALA A 99 -20.83 -10.71 -11.80
CA ALA A 99 -21.63 -11.74 -11.12
C ALA A 99 -23.07 -11.78 -11.67
N LYS A 100 -23.70 -10.61 -11.87
CA LYS A 100 -25.03 -10.51 -12.50
C LYS A 100 -25.04 -11.01 -13.94
N GLU A 101 -24.02 -10.67 -14.73
CA GLU A 101 -23.89 -11.16 -16.10
C GLU A 101 -23.74 -12.69 -16.14
N THR A 102 -22.97 -13.27 -15.21
CA THR A 102 -22.82 -14.73 -15.09
C THR A 102 -24.17 -15.42 -14.82
N VAL A 103 -24.99 -14.87 -13.93
CA VAL A 103 -26.35 -15.39 -13.66
C VAL A 103 -27.23 -15.27 -14.91
N ALA A 104 -27.25 -14.10 -15.56
CA ALA A 104 -28.06 -13.86 -16.75
C ALA A 104 -27.70 -14.83 -17.90
N LEU A 105 -26.39 -15.09 -18.11
CA LEU A 105 -25.92 -16.06 -19.10
C LEU A 105 -26.33 -17.50 -18.74
N ALA A 106 -26.28 -17.86 -17.46
CA ALA A 106 -26.73 -19.18 -16.99
C ALA A 106 -28.25 -19.37 -17.21
N GLU A 107 -29.05 -18.35 -16.88
CA GLU A 107 -30.50 -18.35 -17.12
C GLU A 107 -30.84 -18.45 -18.62
N GLN A 108 -30.13 -17.70 -19.48
CA GLN A 108 -30.34 -17.73 -20.93
C GLN A 108 -30.04 -19.11 -21.52
N ARG A 109 -28.93 -19.74 -21.10
CA ARG A 109 -28.57 -21.10 -21.53
C ARG A 109 -29.61 -22.13 -21.11
N PHE A 110 -30.13 -22.02 -19.89
CA PHE A 110 -31.20 -22.88 -19.40
C PHE A 110 -32.49 -22.73 -20.21
N MET A 111 -32.89 -21.49 -20.53
CA MET A 111 -34.09 -21.25 -21.34
C MET A 111 -33.94 -21.76 -22.78
N SER A 112 -32.72 -21.77 -23.32
CA SER A 112 -32.42 -22.22 -24.68
C SER A 112 -32.38 -23.76 -24.80
N ASN A 113 -31.89 -24.46 -23.77
CA ASN A 113 -31.75 -25.93 -23.74
C ASN A 113 -32.90 -26.66 -23.01
N LYS A 114 -34.04 -25.99 -22.87
CA LYS A 114 -35.19 -26.45 -22.07
C LYS A 114 -35.80 -27.79 -22.50
N HIS A 115 -35.53 -28.24 -23.73
CA HIS A 115 -35.98 -29.53 -24.27
C HIS A 115 -35.00 -30.70 -24.04
N GLU A 116 -33.75 -30.43 -23.68
CA GLU A 116 -32.72 -31.46 -23.47
C GLU A 116 -32.33 -31.65 -22.00
N TRP A 117 -32.49 -30.62 -21.16
CA TRP A 117 -31.99 -30.63 -19.78
C TRP A 117 -33.13 -30.86 -18.79
N GLN A 118 -33.05 -31.95 -18.02
CA GLN A 118 -33.86 -32.09 -16.81
C GLN A 118 -33.28 -31.16 -15.74
N PHE A 119 -34.14 -30.42 -15.04
CA PHE A 119 -33.72 -29.61 -13.90
C PHE A 119 -33.19 -30.54 -12.80
N ASP A 120 -31.89 -30.75 -12.80
CA ASP A 120 -31.20 -31.72 -11.95
C ASP A 120 -30.64 -31.04 -10.70
N ASN A 121 -30.17 -31.87 -9.75
CA ASN A 121 -29.63 -31.40 -8.48
C ASN A 121 -28.38 -30.51 -8.69
N ALA A 122 -27.57 -30.81 -9.71
CA ALA A 122 -26.37 -30.04 -10.05
C ALA A 122 -26.71 -28.62 -10.54
N TRP A 123 -27.78 -28.45 -11.30
CA TRP A 123 -28.25 -27.14 -11.74
C TRP A 123 -28.82 -26.30 -10.59
N GLN A 124 -29.55 -26.94 -9.66
CA GLN A 124 -30.05 -26.26 -8.46
C GLN A 124 -28.89 -25.78 -7.56
N GLU A 125 -27.84 -26.59 -7.39
CA GLU A 125 -26.62 -26.18 -6.70
C GLU A 125 -25.90 -25.02 -7.41
N MET A 126 -25.80 -25.06 -8.75
CA MET A 126 -25.20 -23.98 -9.53
C MET A 126 -25.96 -22.64 -9.34
N LEU A 127 -27.29 -22.67 -9.39
CA LEU A 127 -28.12 -21.48 -9.20
C LEU A 127 -27.98 -20.92 -7.78
N ASN A 128 -27.97 -21.80 -6.78
CA ASN A 128 -27.74 -21.41 -5.39
C ASN A 128 -26.38 -20.73 -5.22
N HIS A 129 -25.31 -21.31 -5.77
CA HIS A 129 -23.97 -20.73 -5.70
C HIS A 129 -23.89 -19.37 -6.42
N ALA A 130 -24.49 -19.26 -7.61
CA ALA A 130 -24.50 -18.01 -8.36
C ALA A 130 -25.29 -16.91 -7.62
N THR A 131 -26.42 -17.27 -6.99
CA THR A 131 -27.23 -16.36 -6.17
C THR A 131 -26.48 -15.87 -4.94
N ILE A 132 -25.81 -16.78 -4.22
CA ILE A 132 -24.96 -16.43 -3.06
C ILE A 132 -23.87 -15.45 -3.50
N LYS A 133 -23.19 -15.74 -4.61
CA LYS A 133 -22.11 -14.90 -5.13
C LYS A 133 -22.58 -13.49 -5.54
N VAL A 134 -23.75 -13.36 -6.15
CA VAL A 134 -24.35 -12.04 -6.46
C VAL A 134 -24.72 -11.30 -5.17
N MET A 135 -25.26 -12.00 -4.18
CA MET A 135 -25.61 -11.40 -2.89
C MET A 135 -24.36 -10.90 -2.13
N GLU A 136 -23.29 -11.69 -2.11
CA GLU A 136 -22.00 -11.31 -1.53
C GLU A 136 -21.40 -10.10 -2.25
N ALA A 137 -21.44 -10.08 -3.59
CA ALA A 137 -20.94 -8.96 -4.38
C ALA A 137 -21.76 -7.67 -4.16
N GLU A 138 -23.09 -7.76 -4.04
CA GLU A 138 -23.95 -6.62 -3.70
C GLU A 138 -23.62 -6.10 -2.29
N ASN A 139 -23.42 -6.98 -1.32
CA ASN A 139 -23.07 -6.57 0.05
C ASN A 139 -21.70 -5.86 0.09
N GLN A 140 -20.70 -6.41 -0.60
CA GLN A 140 -19.38 -5.76 -0.71
C GLN A 140 -19.45 -4.40 -1.41
N LYS A 141 -20.26 -4.29 -2.47
CA LYS A 141 -20.53 -3.01 -3.15
C LYS A 141 -21.21 -2.01 -2.20
N ALA A 142 -22.21 -2.44 -1.45
CA ALA A 142 -22.92 -1.55 -0.52
C ALA A 142 -21.99 -1.04 0.59
N GLU A 143 -21.18 -1.91 1.17
CA GLU A 143 -20.25 -1.53 2.24
C GLU A 143 -19.13 -0.62 1.75
N SER A 144 -18.50 -0.95 0.61
CA SER A 144 -17.49 -0.09 0.00
C SER A 144 -18.07 1.26 -0.44
N GLY A 145 -19.34 1.30 -0.87
CA GLY A 145 -20.05 2.54 -1.20
C GLY A 145 -20.26 3.44 0.02
N ARG A 146 -20.66 2.87 1.17
CA ARG A 146 -20.79 3.62 2.43
C ARG A 146 -19.45 4.17 2.89
N GLU A 147 -18.39 3.36 2.86
CA GLU A 147 -17.06 3.81 3.26
C GLU A 147 -16.52 4.91 2.34
N HIS A 148 -16.68 4.75 1.02
CA HIS A 148 -16.33 5.81 0.06
C HIS A 148 -17.08 7.12 0.36
N GLN A 149 -18.40 7.05 0.59
CA GLN A 149 -19.20 8.23 0.90
C GLN A 149 -18.74 8.92 2.19
N LYS A 150 -18.45 8.13 3.23
CA LYS A 150 -17.90 8.65 4.50
C LYS A 150 -16.55 9.34 4.27
N ARG A 151 -15.64 8.72 3.52
CA ARG A 151 -14.33 9.34 3.20
C ARG A 151 -14.47 10.60 2.37
N ALA A 152 -15.40 10.64 1.41
CA ALA A 152 -15.71 11.81 0.61
C ALA A 152 -16.22 12.97 1.50
N THR A 153 -17.08 12.70 2.48
CA THR A 153 -17.55 13.74 3.41
C THR A 153 -16.42 14.30 4.27
N LEU A 154 -15.49 13.46 4.72
CA LEU A 154 -14.32 13.89 5.49
C LEU A 154 -13.35 14.72 4.63
N PHE A 155 -13.13 14.30 3.39
CA PHE A 155 -12.32 15.06 2.43
C PHE A 155 -12.92 16.43 2.16
N ASN A 156 -14.22 16.52 1.86
CA ASN A 156 -14.89 17.79 1.63
C ASN A 156 -14.81 18.73 2.85
N ALA A 157 -14.97 18.20 4.07
CA ALA A 157 -14.83 18.99 5.30
C ALA A 157 -13.38 19.49 5.49
N ALA A 158 -12.38 18.66 5.17
CA ALA A 158 -10.98 19.05 5.25
C ALA A 158 -10.63 20.14 4.21
N GLU A 159 -11.12 20.01 2.98
CA GLU A 159 -10.96 21.03 1.92
C GLU A 159 -11.61 22.36 2.29
N GLN A 160 -12.81 22.33 2.88
CA GLN A 160 -13.46 23.54 3.40
C GLN A 160 -12.61 24.23 4.47
N LYS A 161 -11.98 23.44 5.36
CA LYS A 161 -11.07 23.98 6.38
C LYS A 161 -9.85 24.64 5.77
N VAL A 162 -9.27 24.08 4.70
CA VAL A 162 -8.19 24.72 3.94
C VAL A 162 -8.67 26.03 3.32
N CYS A 163 -9.85 26.02 2.67
CA CYS A 163 -10.43 27.21 2.05
C CYS A 163 -10.64 28.35 3.07
N MET A 164 -11.06 28.05 4.30
CA MET A 164 -11.20 29.08 5.33
C MET A 164 -9.89 29.84 5.56
N PHE A 165 -8.75 29.16 5.53
CA PHE A 165 -7.44 29.80 5.71
C PHE A 165 -6.90 30.48 4.45
N THR A 166 -7.37 30.13 3.24
CA THR A 166 -6.96 30.81 2.00
C THR A 166 -7.72 32.10 1.75
N PHE A 167 -8.93 32.24 2.28
CA PHE A 167 -9.80 33.40 2.11
C PHE A 167 -9.89 34.32 3.34
N SER A 168 -9.10 34.05 4.39
CA SER A 168 -8.94 34.90 5.59
C SER A 168 -7.72 35.81 5.47
#